data_AF-A0A3L7T7V0-F1
#
_entry.id   AF-A0A3L7T7V0-F1
#
_cell.length_a   1.000
_cell.length_b   1.000
_cell.length_c   1.000
_cell.angle_alpha   90.00
_cell.angle_beta   90.00
_cell.angle_gamma   90.00
#
_symmetry.space_group_name_H-M   'P 1'
#
loop_
_entity.id
_entity.type
_entity.pdbx_description
1 polymer ?
#
loop_
_entity_poly.entity_id
_entity_poly.type
_entity_poly.pdbx_seq_one_letter_code
_entity_poly.pdbx_strand_id
1 'polypeptide(L)'
;MKSSALLLACSAIVLAMSACQTTITTADGGAPSVKPTDPTPPPKSAKPNALAITFAPKPADTNGNDLPDSLQVTAYLFSRPYPSPFYAEGAFHFAIYRLGQSGTPEKLGAEPLRTWVFSPELVQRARSTSLAGPCHELILSLLASGGSDVLPVESVDLIAWFDPSDGSGPVWLRGIRSVQFQGPAK
;
A
#
# COMPACT_ATOMS: atom_id res chain seq x y z
N MET A 1 77.40 -9.20 -11.56
CA MET A 1 76.43 -9.77 -10.59
C MET A 1 75.64 -8.70 -9.81
N LYS A 2 75.09 -7.66 -10.46
CA LYS A 2 74.30 -6.61 -9.75
C LYS A 2 72.90 -6.36 -10.35
N SER A 3 72.61 -6.83 -11.56
CA SER A 3 71.35 -6.52 -12.25
C SER A 3 70.16 -7.44 -11.91
N SER A 4 70.38 -8.66 -11.43
CA SER A 4 69.27 -9.60 -11.12
C SER A 4 68.56 -9.30 -9.80
N ALA A 5 69.23 -8.66 -8.84
CA ALA A 5 68.63 -8.32 -7.56
C ALA A 5 67.63 -7.14 -7.66
N LEU A 6 67.87 -6.21 -8.59
CA LEU A 6 67.01 -5.04 -8.78
C LEU A 6 65.68 -5.40 -9.46
N LEU A 7 65.69 -6.35 -10.40
CA LEU A 7 64.50 -6.84 -11.09
C LEU A 7 63.57 -7.65 -10.18
N LEU A 8 64.11 -8.44 -9.25
CA LEU A 8 63.29 -9.15 -8.25
C LEU A 8 62.61 -8.19 -7.26
N ALA A 9 63.31 -7.14 -6.83
CA ALA A 9 62.77 -6.16 -5.89
C ALA A 9 61.60 -5.36 -6.51
N CYS A 10 61.69 -4.99 -7.79
CA CYS A 10 60.61 -4.28 -8.48
C CYS A 10 59.36 -5.16 -8.69
N SER A 11 59.50 -6.46 -8.99
CA SER A 11 58.35 -7.37 -9.13
C SER A 11 57.61 -7.60 -7.82
N ALA A 12 58.32 -7.67 -6.69
CA ALA A 12 57.71 -7.85 -5.37
C ALA A 12 56.84 -6.65 -4.95
N ILE A 13 57.26 -5.44 -5.32
CA ILE A 13 56.54 -4.20 -5.00
C ILE A 13 55.25 -4.07 -5.82
N VAL A 14 55.27 -4.46 -7.10
CA VAL A 14 54.07 -4.42 -7.96
C VAL A 14 53.02 -5.46 -7.55
N LEU A 15 53.44 -6.64 -7.06
CA LEU A 15 52.53 -7.65 -6.52
C LEU A 15 51.89 -7.22 -5.19
N ALA A 16 52.61 -6.45 -4.35
CA ALA A 16 52.08 -5.97 -3.07
C ALA A 16 51.00 -4.89 -3.23
N MET A 17 51.03 -4.10 -4.30
CA MET A 17 50.02 -3.04 -4.52
C MET A 17 48.69 -3.54 -5.10
N SER A 18 48.63 -4.79 -5.57
CA SER A 18 47.40 -5.40 -6.13
C SER A 18 46.51 -6.05 -5.07
N ALA A 19 46.95 -6.10 -3.80
CA ALA A 19 46.29 -6.83 -2.72
C ALA A 19 45.38 -5.97 -1.81
N CYS A 20 45.22 -4.67 -2.10
CA CYS A 20 44.20 -3.85 -1.44
C CYS A 20 42.81 -4.18 -2.00
N GLN A 21 42.29 -5.34 -1.62
CA GLN A 21 40.88 -5.66 -1.81
C GLN A 21 40.13 -5.09 -0.60
N THR A 22 39.43 -3.97 -0.79
CA THR A 22 38.58 -3.38 0.25
C THR A 22 37.38 -4.30 0.43
N THR A 23 37.48 -5.25 1.35
CA THR A 23 36.35 -6.10 1.73
C THR A 23 35.39 -5.25 2.54
N ILE A 24 34.32 -4.76 1.90
CA ILE A 24 33.21 -4.13 2.62
C ILE A 24 32.49 -5.26 3.34
N THR A 25 32.67 -5.35 4.66
CA THR A 25 31.94 -6.28 5.53
C THR A 25 30.88 -5.52 6.32
N THR A 26 29.78 -6.19 6.64
CA THR A 26 28.83 -5.69 7.63
C THR A 26 29.43 -5.78 9.05
N ALA A 27 28.79 -5.15 10.04
CA ALA A 27 29.29 -5.08 11.41
C ALA A 27 29.48 -6.46 12.09
N ASP A 28 28.82 -7.49 11.58
CA ASP A 28 28.94 -8.89 11.98
C ASP A 28 29.98 -9.69 11.17
N GLY A 29 30.74 -9.02 10.29
CA GLY A 29 31.74 -9.66 9.42
C GLY A 29 31.15 -10.38 8.20
N GLY A 30 29.83 -10.29 8.01
CA GLY A 30 29.13 -10.86 6.86
C GLY A 30 29.40 -10.12 5.55
N ALA A 31 29.10 -10.79 4.44
CA ALA A 31 29.01 -10.12 3.14
C ALA A 31 27.79 -9.18 3.14
N PRO A 32 27.90 -7.97 2.55
CA PRO A 32 26.78 -7.06 2.43
C PRO A 32 25.65 -7.73 1.64
N SER A 33 24.41 -7.50 2.07
CA SER A 33 23.25 -8.04 1.38
C SER A 33 23.25 -7.62 -0.09
N VAL A 34 22.84 -8.53 -0.97
CA VAL A 34 22.68 -8.24 -2.39
C VAL A 34 21.70 -7.07 -2.53
N LYS A 35 22.04 -6.10 -3.39
CA LYS A 35 21.13 -4.98 -3.69
C LYS A 35 19.78 -5.56 -4.13
N PRO A 36 18.65 -5.10 -3.56
CA PRO A 36 17.34 -5.53 -4.01
C PRO A 36 17.15 -5.29 -5.50
N THR A 37 16.55 -6.26 -6.21
CA THR A 37 16.16 -6.08 -7.61
C THR A 37 15.01 -5.09 -7.67
N ASP A 38 15.14 -4.07 -8.52
CA ASP A 38 14.04 -3.12 -8.74
C ASP A 38 12.84 -3.85 -9.35
N PRO A 39 11.61 -3.61 -8.84
CA PRO A 39 10.43 -4.28 -9.34
C PRO A 39 10.12 -3.82 -10.76
N THR A 40 9.74 -4.76 -11.64
CA THR A 40 9.34 -4.43 -13.01
C THR A 40 8.05 -3.60 -13.00
N PRO A 41 8.06 -2.36 -13.51
CA PRO A 41 6.86 -1.54 -13.56
C PRO A 41 5.86 -2.12 -14.59
N PRO A 42 4.55 -1.89 -14.39
CA PRO A 42 3.56 -2.26 -15.39
C PRO A 42 3.75 -1.46 -16.69
N PRO A 43 3.38 -2.03 -17.87
CA PRO A 43 3.40 -1.30 -19.12
C PRO A 43 2.44 -0.10 -19.06
N LYS A 44 2.70 0.94 -19.87
CA LYS A 44 1.86 2.17 -19.86
C LYS A 44 0.38 1.93 -20.20
N SER A 45 0.09 0.85 -20.93
CA SER A 45 -1.28 0.42 -21.28
C SER A 45 -1.90 -0.54 -20.26
N ALA A 46 -1.24 -0.80 -19.13
CA ALA A 46 -1.73 -1.69 -18.10
C ALA A 46 -3.04 -1.18 -17.50
N LYS A 47 -3.94 -2.12 -17.23
CA LYS A 47 -5.24 -1.86 -16.60
C LYS A 47 -5.23 -2.44 -15.18
N PRO A 48 -5.84 -1.77 -14.20
CA PRO A 48 -5.88 -2.30 -12.85
C PRO A 48 -6.70 -3.60 -12.83
N ASN A 49 -6.19 -4.62 -12.14
CA ASN A 49 -6.87 -5.92 -11.96
C ASN A 49 -6.74 -6.46 -10.52
N ALA A 50 -6.17 -5.66 -9.63
CA ALA A 50 -6.10 -5.93 -8.20
C ALA A 50 -6.08 -4.63 -7.42
N LEU A 51 -6.84 -4.64 -6.31
CA LEU A 51 -6.90 -3.59 -5.32
C LEU A 51 -6.36 -4.15 -4.00
N ALA A 52 -5.47 -3.40 -3.35
CA ALA A 52 -5.10 -3.60 -1.96
C ALA A 52 -5.37 -2.32 -1.18
N ILE A 53 -5.80 -2.46 0.08
CA ILE A 53 -5.95 -1.34 0.99
C ILE A 53 -5.23 -1.62 2.30
N THR A 54 -4.73 -0.56 2.93
CA THR A 54 -4.23 -0.55 4.30
C THR A 54 -4.98 0.51 5.10
N PHE A 55 -5.00 0.35 6.42
CA PHE A 55 -5.66 1.28 7.33
C PHE A 55 -4.62 1.96 8.22
N ALA A 56 -4.92 3.18 8.65
CA ALA A 56 -4.24 3.72 9.82
C ALA A 56 -4.48 2.81 11.04
N PRO A 57 -3.54 2.70 11.99
CA PRO A 57 -3.64 1.75 13.11
C PRO A 57 -4.89 1.91 13.98
N LYS A 58 -5.45 3.12 14.06
CA LYS A 58 -6.66 3.42 14.83
C LYS A 58 -7.56 4.36 14.02
N PRO A 59 -8.89 4.11 13.96
CA PRO A 59 -9.82 5.12 13.47
C PRO A 59 -9.76 6.38 14.36
N ALA A 60 -9.91 7.54 13.75
CA ALA A 60 -9.79 8.84 14.42
C ALA A 60 -11.14 9.30 14.96
N ASP A 61 -11.10 9.98 16.11
CA ASP A 61 -12.18 10.85 16.60
C ASP A 61 -11.79 12.28 16.20
N THR A 62 -12.56 12.87 15.29
CA THR A 62 -12.31 14.19 14.70
C THR A 62 -13.23 15.27 15.29
N ASN A 63 -14.31 14.89 15.99
CA ASN A 63 -15.26 15.81 16.61
C ASN A 63 -15.12 15.92 18.14
N GLY A 64 -14.31 15.06 18.76
CA GLY A 64 -13.95 15.07 20.18
C GLY A 64 -15.03 14.49 21.09
N ASN A 65 -15.87 13.57 20.61
CA ASN A 65 -16.94 12.94 21.40
C ASN A 65 -16.57 11.53 21.93
N ASP A 66 -15.29 11.16 21.85
CA ASP A 66 -14.73 9.86 22.23
C ASP A 66 -15.21 8.67 21.38
N LEU A 67 -15.93 8.92 20.27
CA LEU A 67 -16.32 7.90 19.30
C LEU A 67 -15.45 8.02 18.05
N PRO A 68 -14.83 6.93 17.56
CA PRO A 68 -14.10 6.99 16.31
C PRO A 68 -15.07 7.22 15.13
N ASP A 69 -14.82 8.29 14.39
CA ASP A 69 -15.72 8.77 13.33
C ASP A 69 -15.12 8.66 11.91
N SER A 70 -13.80 8.46 11.82
CA SER A 70 -13.09 8.49 10.54
C SER A 70 -12.05 7.38 10.42
N LEU A 71 -12.07 6.67 9.28
CA LEU A 71 -11.07 5.66 8.95
C LEU A 71 -10.19 6.16 7.80
N GLN A 72 -8.90 6.35 8.07
CA GLN A 72 -7.93 6.66 7.02
C GLN A 72 -7.51 5.39 6.30
N VAL A 73 -7.65 5.40 4.97
CA VAL A 73 -7.39 4.28 4.08
C VAL A 73 -6.34 4.69 3.05
N THR A 74 -5.34 3.83 2.85
CA THR A 74 -4.43 3.94 1.73
C THR A 74 -4.75 2.84 0.72
N ALA A 75 -5.12 3.21 -0.50
CA ALA A 75 -5.49 2.30 -1.57
C ALA A 75 -4.42 2.21 -2.66
N TYR A 76 -4.13 0.99 -3.11
CA TYR A 76 -3.14 0.68 -4.13
C TYR A 76 -3.79 -0.10 -5.27
N LEU A 77 -3.50 0.29 -6.51
CA LEU A 77 -3.95 -0.42 -7.70
C LEU A 77 -2.76 -1.11 -8.35
N PHE A 78 -2.98 -2.37 -8.75
CA PHE A 78 -1.97 -3.21 -9.39
C PHE A 78 -2.51 -3.79 -10.69
N SER A 79 -1.60 -4.06 -11.62
CA SER A 79 -1.86 -4.85 -12.82
C SER A 79 -1.04 -6.12 -12.68
N ARG A 80 -1.60 -7.17 -12.08
CA ARG A 80 -0.91 -8.46 -11.97
C ARG A 80 -0.52 -8.97 -13.37
N PRO A 81 0.66 -9.59 -13.54
CA PRO A 81 1.58 -10.02 -12.48
C PRO A 81 2.59 -8.96 -12.01
N TYR A 82 2.50 -7.70 -12.47
CA TYR A 82 3.44 -6.65 -12.08
C TYR A 82 3.27 -6.30 -10.59
N PRO A 83 4.36 -6.34 -9.79
CA PRO A 83 4.28 -6.14 -8.35
C PRO A 83 4.22 -4.66 -7.94
N SER A 84 4.56 -3.74 -8.84
CA SER A 84 4.55 -2.30 -8.56
C SER A 84 3.13 -1.73 -8.68
N PRO A 85 2.65 -0.94 -7.70
CA PRO A 85 1.39 -0.23 -7.84
C PRO A 85 1.52 0.95 -8.81
N PHE A 86 0.39 1.39 -9.35
CA PHE A 86 0.32 2.50 -10.29
C PHE A 86 -0.99 3.26 -10.15
N TYR A 87 -1.05 4.47 -10.71
CA TYR A 87 -2.29 5.25 -10.79
C TYR A 87 -3.17 4.81 -11.96
N ALA A 88 -4.47 4.81 -11.75
CA ALA A 88 -5.46 4.67 -12.80
C ALA A 88 -6.57 5.72 -12.61
N GLU A 89 -7.25 6.09 -13.69
CA GLU A 89 -8.41 6.98 -13.65
C GLU A 89 -9.67 6.17 -13.36
N GLY A 90 -10.52 6.66 -12.46
CA GLY A 90 -11.71 5.93 -12.00
C GLY A 90 -12.19 6.41 -10.64
N ALA A 91 -13.19 5.74 -10.11
CA ALA A 91 -13.79 6.04 -8.81
C ALA A 91 -13.47 4.93 -7.80
N PHE A 92 -13.27 5.31 -6.54
CA PHE A 92 -13.23 4.34 -5.44
C PHE A 92 -14.56 4.30 -4.73
N HIS A 93 -14.99 3.08 -4.42
CA HIS A 93 -16.21 2.80 -3.69
C HIS A 93 -15.88 2.01 -2.44
N PHE A 94 -16.53 2.39 -1.34
CA PHE A 94 -16.42 1.71 -0.06
C PHE A 94 -17.80 1.51 0.53
N ALA A 95 -17.98 0.42 1.25
CA ALA A 95 -19.19 0.18 2.03
C ALA A 95 -18.83 -0.62 3.28
N ILE A 96 -19.53 -0.32 4.38
CA ILE A 96 -19.49 -1.11 5.60
C ILE A 96 -20.84 -1.77 5.86
N TYR A 97 -20.80 -3.01 6.33
CA TYR A 97 -21.95 -3.84 6.69
C TYR A 97 -21.76 -4.40 8.09
N ARG A 98 -22.82 -4.97 8.67
CA ARG A 98 -22.65 -5.86 9.82
C ARG A 98 -21.79 -7.07 9.41
N LEU A 99 -21.07 -7.64 10.38
CA LEU A 99 -20.24 -8.81 10.14
C LEU A 99 -21.05 -9.95 9.48
N GLY A 100 -20.52 -10.52 8.41
CA GLY A 100 -21.13 -11.59 7.63
C GLY A 100 -22.24 -11.15 6.67
N GLN A 101 -22.55 -9.85 6.57
CA GLN A 101 -23.67 -9.35 5.76
C GLN A 101 -23.24 -8.58 4.51
N SER A 102 -21.95 -8.46 4.24
CA SER A 102 -21.42 -7.71 3.09
C SER A 102 -21.70 -8.37 1.72
N GLY A 103 -21.97 -9.68 1.71
CA GLY A 103 -22.24 -10.44 0.49
C GLY A 103 -20.96 -10.79 -0.28
N THR A 104 -21.09 -10.88 -1.61
CA THR A 104 -19.97 -11.16 -2.53
C THR A 104 -19.88 -10.07 -3.61
N PRO A 105 -18.77 -9.98 -4.37
CA PRO A 105 -18.66 -9.06 -5.50
C PRO A 105 -19.80 -9.16 -6.52
N GLU A 106 -20.39 -10.35 -6.70
CA GLU A 106 -21.49 -10.60 -7.62
C GLU A 106 -22.86 -10.23 -7.03
N LYS A 107 -22.98 -10.21 -5.70
CA LYS A 107 -24.21 -9.89 -4.97
C LYS A 107 -23.87 -9.23 -3.64
N LEU A 108 -23.88 -7.91 -3.65
CA LEU A 108 -23.70 -7.11 -2.44
C LEU A 108 -24.82 -7.35 -1.42
N GLY A 109 -24.48 -7.14 -0.15
CA GLY A 109 -25.45 -7.06 0.94
C GLY A 109 -26.50 -5.98 0.68
N ALA A 110 -27.73 -6.23 1.15
CA ALA A 110 -28.87 -5.35 0.88
C ALA A 110 -28.83 -4.03 1.67
N GLU A 111 -28.25 -4.04 2.87
CA GLU A 111 -28.33 -2.93 3.83
C GLU A 111 -26.94 -2.53 4.33
N PRO A 112 -26.19 -1.69 3.59
CA PRO A 112 -24.97 -1.11 4.10
C PRO A 112 -25.27 -0.18 5.28
N LEU A 113 -24.45 -0.24 6.32
CA LEU A 113 -24.47 0.75 7.41
C LEU A 113 -24.03 2.12 6.90
N ARG A 114 -23.07 2.12 5.95
CA ARG A 114 -22.56 3.33 5.32
C ARG A 114 -21.88 3.02 3.99
N THR A 115 -21.94 3.97 3.06
CA THR A 115 -21.25 3.93 1.78
C THR A 115 -20.47 5.22 1.54
N TRP A 116 -19.40 5.12 0.76
CA TRP A 116 -18.62 6.25 0.27
C TRP A 116 -18.28 6.04 -1.20
N VAL A 117 -18.32 7.15 -1.94
CA VAL A 117 -17.88 7.19 -3.33
C VAL A 117 -16.91 8.35 -3.48
N PHE A 118 -15.70 8.06 -3.92
CA PHE A 118 -14.71 9.05 -4.31
C PHE A 118 -14.75 9.15 -5.82
N SER A 119 -15.27 10.28 -6.32
CA SER A 119 -15.33 10.57 -7.76
C SER A 119 -13.92 10.62 -8.38
N PRO A 120 -13.80 10.49 -9.71
CA PRO A 120 -12.50 10.56 -10.38
C PRO A 120 -11.67 11.80 -10.00
N GLU A 121 -12.32 12.95 -9.81
CA GLU A 121 -11.65 14.19 -9.40
C GLU A 121 -11.12 14.10 -7.96
N LEU A 122 -11.87 13.45 -7.06
CA LEU A 122 -11.42 13.19 -5.69
C LEU A 122 -10.28 12.19 -5.66
N VAL A 123 -10.36 11.12 -6.46
CA VAL A 123 -9.29 10.13 -6.58
C VAL A 123 -8.00 10.77 -7.10
N GLN A 124 -8.09 11.64 -8.10
CA GLN A 124 -6.92 12.35 -8.62
C GLN A 124 -6.27 13.24 -7.56
N ARG A 125 -7.08 13.94 -6.74
CA ARG A 125 -6.58 14.76 -5.62
C ARG A 125 -6.00 13.92 -4.48
N ALA A 126 -6.44 12.68 -4.31
CA ALA A 126 -5.99 11.77 -3.26
C ALA A 126 -4.64 11.08 -3.57
N ARG A 127 -4.04 11.32 -4.75
CA ARG A 127 -2.78 10.69 -5.15
C ARG A 127 -1.64 11.05 -4.19
N SER A 128 -0.96 10.03 -3.71
CA SER A 128 0.18 10.12 -2.79
C SER A 128 1.20 9.03 -3.11
N THR A 129 2.35 9.07 -2.46
CA THR A 129 3.39 8.04 -2.58
C THR A 129 3.75 7.52 -1.19
N SER A 130 3.62 6.21 -0.99
CA SER A 130 4.09 5.54 0.23
C SER A 130 5.37 4.74 -0.04
N LEU A 131 5.89 4.08 1.00
CA LEU A 131 7.01 3.15 0.87
C LEU A 131 6.73 2.01 -0.14
N ALA A 132 5.47 1.62 -0.30
CA ALA A 132 5.07 0.59 -1.25
C ALA A 132 4.90 1.12 -2.70
N GLY A 133 4.95 2.43 -2.91
CA GLY A 133 4.82 3.09 -4.21
C GLY A 133 3.58 4.00 -4.34
N PRO A 134 3.15 4.32 -5.57
CA PRO A 134 1.97 5.14 -5.85
C PRO A 134 0.70 4.63 -5.16
N CYS A 135 -0.05 5.52 -4.52
CA CYS A 135 -1.25 5.17 -3.77
C CYS A 135 -2.27 6.31 -3.71
N HIS A 136 -3.44 6.03 -3.16
CA HIS A 136 -4.46 7.04 -2.88
C HIS A 136 -4.76 7.07 -1.39
N GLU A 137 -4.66 8.24 -0.77
CA GLU A 137 -4.99 8.44 0.64
C GLU A 137 -6.40 9.02 0.78
N LEU A 138 -7.29 8.26 1.39
CA LEU A 138 -8.72 8.51 1.46
C LEU A 138 -9.18 8.48 2.91
N ILE A 139 -10.18 9.30 3.25
CA ILE A 139 -10.78 9.33 4.59
C ILE A 139 -12.24 8.90 4.48
N LEU A 140 -12.57 7.78 5.10
CA LEU A 140 -13.94 7.29 5.23
C LEU A 140 -14.55 7.89 6.50
N SER A 141 -15.15 9.08 6.37
CA SER A 141 -15.82 9.76 7.47
C SER A 141 -17.27 9.29 7.62
N LEU A 142 -17.63 8.84 8.82
CA LEU A 142 -19.00 8.52 9.23
C LEU A 142 -19.86 9.77 9.33
N LEU A 143 -19.27 10.94 9.61
CA LEU A 143 -19.97 12.22 9.79
C LEU A 143 -20.29 12.94 8.48
N ALA A 144 -19.58 12.62 7.40
CA ALA A 144 -19.82 13.23 6.09
C ALA A 144 -21.30 13.13 5.68
N SER A 145 -21.79 14.04 4.84
CA SER A 145 -23.17 13.99 4.31
C SER A 145 -24.27 13.80 5.37
N GLY A 146 -24.08 14.34 6.59
CA GLY A 146 -25.03 14.23 7.69
C GLY A 146 -25.12 12.86 8.36
N GLY A 147 -24.05 12.05 8.30
CA GLY A 147 -24.00 10.76 8.99
C GLY A 147 -23.69 10.86 10.49
N SER A 148 -23.47 9.71 11.12
CA SER A 148 -23.20 9.59 12.56
C SER A 148 -22.15 8.52 12.82
N ASP A 149 -21.31 8.80 13.81
CA ASP A 149 -20.32 7.90 14.43
C ASP A 149 -20.94 6.89 15.41
N VAL A 150 -22.23 7.03 15.73
CA VAL A 150 -22.98 6.06 16.52
C VAL A 150 -23.40 4.90 15.62
N LEU A 151 -22.56 3.87 15.57
CA LEU A 151 -22.87 2.61 14.90
C LEU A 151 -23.64 1.65 15.83
N PRO A 152 -24.58 0.85 15.30
CA PRO A 152 -25.31 -0.15 16.09
C PRO A 152 -24.47 -1.40 16.40
N VAL A 153 -23.19 -1.39 16.03
CA VAL A 153 -22.24 -2.51 16.15
C VAL A 153 -20.85 -1.97 16.44
N GLU A 154 -20.03 -2.76 17.14
CA GLU A 154 -18.63 -2.42 17.44
C GLU A 154 -17.67 -2.85 16.33
N SER A 155 -18.11 -3.72 15.42
CA SER A 155 -17.32 -4.27 14.34
C SER A 155 -18.14 -4.37 13.05
N VAL A 156 -17.50 -4.05 11.94
CA VAL A 156 -18.12 -4.01 10.61
C VAL A 156 -17.27 -4.74 9.58
N ASP A 157 -17.93 -5.27 8.57
CA ASP A 157 -17.30 -5.76 7.36
C ASP A 157 -17.17 -4.62 6.37
N LEU A 158 -15.93 -4.22 6.07
CA LEU A 158 -15.59 -3.26 5.03
C LEU A 158 -15.27 -3.99 3.73
N ILE A 159 -15.93 -3.56 2.67
CA ILE A 159 -15.62 -3.91 1.29
C ILE A 159 -15.23 -2.66 0.50
N ALA A 160 -14.45 -2.87 -0.55
CA ALA A 160 -14.04 -1.80 -1.44
C ALA A 160 -13.89 -2.32 -2.87
N TRP A 161 -14.12 -1.43 -3.83
CA TRP A 161 -13.80 -1.67 -5.23
C TRP A 161 -13.41 -0.37 -5.91
N PHE A 162 -12.73 -0.51 -7.05
CA PHE A 162 -12.38 0.58 -7.93
C PHE A 162 -13.10 0.38 -9.26
N ASP A 163 -13.80 1.40 -9.73
CA ASP A 163 -14.47 1.42 -11.04
C ASP A 163 -13.60 2.19 -12.04
N PRO A 164 -12.86 1.51 -12.94
CA PRO A 164 -11.98 2.17 -13.88
C PRO A 164 -12.77 3.00 -14.91
N SER A 165 -12.24 4.17 -15.27
CA SER A 165 -12.86 5.04 -16.30
C SER A 165 -12.71 4.50 -17.72
N ASP A 166 -11.93 3.44 -17.93
CA ASP A 166 -11.63 2.87 -19.24
C ASP A 166 -12.67 1.84 -19.72
N GLY A 167 -13.79 1.72 -19.01
CA GLY A 167 -14.90 0.82 -19.31
C GLY A 167 -14.64 -0.64 -18.94
N SER A 168 -13.52 -0.95 -18.28
CA SER A 168 -13.32 -2.29 -17.69
C SER A 168 -14.20 -2.49 -16.45
N GLY A 169 -14.39 -3.75 -16.06
CA GLY A 169 -15.22 -4.09 -14.91
C GLY A 169 -14.61 -3.65 -13.57
N PRO A 170 -15.40 -3.63 -12.49
CA PRO A 170 -14.95 -3.27 -11.16
C PRO A 170 -13.77 -4.11 -10.67
N VAL A 171 -12.78 -3.46 -10.07
CA VAL A 171 -11.62 -4.11 -9.43
C VAL A 171 -11.86 -4.20 -7.93
N TRP A 172 -12.31 -5.37 -7.49
CA TRP A 172 -12.65 -5.63 -6.10
C TRP A 172 -11.42 -5.82 -5.21
N LEU A 173 -11.51 -5.31 -3.99
CA LEU A 173 -10.62 -5.70 -2.90
C LEU A 173 -10.76 -7.21 -2.68
N ARG A 174 -9.62 -7.92 -2.60
CA ARG A 174 -9.65 -9.35 -2.29
C ARG A 174 -10.03 -9.57 -0.83
N GLY A 175 -11.16 -10.24 -0.64
CA GLY A 175 -11.71 -10.58 0.67
C GLY A 175 -12.34 -9.38 1.38
N ILE A 176 -12.88 -9.65 2.56
CA ILE A 176 -13.51 -8.66 3.42
C ILE A 176 -12.47 -8.15 4.44
N ARG A 177 -12.63 -6.91 4.92
CA ARG A 177 -11.83 -6.38 6.03
C ARG A 177 -12.73 -6.11 7.21
N SER A 178 -12.53 -6.81 8.32
CA SER A 178 -13.23 -6.49 9.55
C SER A 178 -12.56 -5.30 10.23
N VAL A 179 -13.33 -4.24 10.48
CA VAL A 179 -12.88 -3.01 11.13
C VAL A 179 -13.62 -2.85 12.44
N GLN A 180 -12.89 -2.50 13.50
CA GLN A 180 -13.46 -2.24 14.81
C GLN A 180 -13.60 -0.72 15.03
N PHE A 181 -14.81 -0.31 15.40
CA PHE A 181 -15.13 1.04 15.88
C PHE A 181 -15.48 0.92 17.36
N GLN A 182 -14.46 0.63 18.19
CA GLN A 182 -14.68 0.54 19.63
C GLN A 182 -15.01 1.93 20.19
N GLY A 183 -16.16 2.04 20.84
CA GLY A 183 -16.47 3.19 21.71
C GLY A 183 -15.65 3.15 23.00
N PRO A 184 -15.76 4.18 23.85
CA PRO A 184 -15.09 4.19 25.14
C PRO A 184 -15.54 2.99 25.97
N ALA A 185 -14.59 2.31 26.61
CA ALA A 185 -14.89 1.24 27.56
C ALA A 185 -15.80 1.82 28.66
N LYS A 186 -16.95 1.17 28.87
CA LYS A 186 -17.86 1.50 29.97
C LYS A 186 -17.24 1.19 31.32
#